data_AF-A0A2E4YAH7-F1
#
_entry.id   AF-A0A2E4YAH7-F1
#
_cell.length_a   1.000
_cell.length_b   1.000
_cell.length_c   1.000
_cell.angle_alpha   90.00
_cell.angle_beta   90.00
_cell.angle_gamma   90.00
#
_symmetry.space_group_name_H-M   'P 1'
#
loop_
_entity.id
_entity.type
_entity.pdbx_description
1 polymer ?
#
loop_
_entity_poly.entity_id
_entity_poly.type
_entity_poly.pdbx_seq_one_letter_code
_entity_poly.pdbx_strand_id
1 'polypeptide(L)' 'MDKHAKTFSDAESTFQKLEEMIVLTELKPGVMYSEKELAEVVGFGRTPVREALQRLEIE' A
#
# COMPACT_ATOMS: atom_id res chain seq x y z
N MET A 1 -17.16 -25.13 -3.52
CA MET A 1 -17.38 -23.68 -3.69
C MET A 1 -16.00 -23.05 -3.57
N ASP A 2 -15.21 -23.27 -4.60
CA ASP A 2 -13.76 -23.06 -4.54
C ASP A 2 -13.47 -21.71 -5.17
N LYS A 3 -13.68 -20.65 -4.39
CA LYS A 3 -13.14 -19.34 -4.71
C LYS A 3 -11.63 -19.45 -4.47
N HIS A 4 -10.86 -19.72 -5.52
CA HIS A 4 -9.42 -19.44 -5.52
C HIS A 4 -9.26 -17.97 -5.12
N ALA A 5 -9.01 -17.71 -3.83
CA ALA A 5 -8.64 -16.39 -3.38
C ALA A 5 -7.34 -16.05 -4.10
N LYS A 6 -7.38 -15.03 -4.95
CA LYS A 6 -6.21 -14.58 -5.71
C LYS A 6 -5.12 -14.21 -4.69
N THR A 7 -4.04 -15.00 -4.60
CA THR A 7 -2.89 -14.60 -3.79
C THR A 7 -2.22 -13.44 -4.51
N PHE A 8 -2.40 -12.24 -3.98
CA PHE A 8 -1.76 -11.04 -4.50
C PHE A 8 -0.27 -11.06 -4.16
N SER A 9 0.56 -10.38 -4.96
CA SER A 9 1.95 -10.12 -4.55
C SER A 9 1.95 -9.16 -3.36
N ASP A 10 3.03 -9.18 -2.58
CA ASP A 10 3.18 -8.23 -1.47
C ASP A 10 3.07 -6.78 -1.94
N ALA A 11 3.56 -6.47 -3.14
CA ALA A 11 3.43 -5.14 -3.74
C ALA A 11 1.98 -4.79 -4.08
N GLU A 12 1.21 -5.73 -4.63
CA GLU A 12 -0.20 -5.52 -4.96
C GLU A 12 -1.06 -5.37 -3.68
N SER A 13 -0.80 -6.19 -2.67
CA SER A 13 -1.46 -6.04 -1.36
C SER A 13 -1.07 -4.74 -0.66
N THR A 14 0.18 -4.31 -0.78
CA THR A 14 0.64 -3.03 -0.23
C THR A 14 -0.03 -1.85 -0.94
N PHE A 15 -0.14 -1.92 -2.27
CA PHE A 15 -0.83 -0.92 -3.09
C PHE A 15 -2.29 -0.76 -2.65
N GLN A 16 -3.06 -1.85 -2.60
CA GLN A 16 -4.49 -1.80 -2.22
C GLN A 16 -4.69 -1.20 -0.83
N LYS A 17 -3.80 -1.56 0.11
CA LYS A 17 -3.87 -1.04 1.48
C LYS A 17 -3.52 0.44 1.55
N LEU A 18 -2.47 0.89 0.85
CA LEU A 18 -2.12 2.31 0.80
C LEU A 18 -3.20 3.15 0.10
N GLU A 19 -3.76 2.65 -0.99
CA GLU A 19 -4.87 3.28 -1.72
C GLU A 19 -6.09 3.47 -0.78
N GLU A 20 -6.51 2.40 -0.10
CA GLU A 20 -7.62 2.44 0.85
C GLU A 20 -7.36 3.48 1.95
N MET A 21 -6.17 3.47 2.56
CA MET A 21 -5.81 4.44 3.60
C MET A 21 -5.80 5.90 3.12
N ILE A 22 -5.42 6.15 1.86
CA ILE A 22 -5.43 7.50 1.26
C ILE A 22 -6.89 7.94 1.02
N VAL A 23 -7.69 7.10 0.38
CA VAL A 23 -9.10 7.39 0.05
C VAL A 23 -9.94 7.59 1.32
N LEU A 24 -9.69 6.79 2.35
CA LEU A 24 -10.33 6.90 3.65
C LEU A 24 -9.71 7.99 4.53
N THR A 25 -8.69 8.71 4.06
CA THR A 25 -7.97 9.78 4.79
C THR A 25 -7.35 9.33 6.12
N GLU A 26 -7.02 8.05 6.24
CA GLU A 26 -6.25 7.52 7.38
C GLU A 26 -4.80 8.03 7.35
N LEU A 27 -4.26 8.24 6.14
CA LEU A 27 -3.08 9.08 5.93
C LEU A 27 -3.52 10.54 5.80
N LYS A 28 -3.03 11.40 6.69
CA LYS A 28 -3.39 12.82 6.74
C LYS A 28 -2.92 13.54 5.47
N PRO A 29 -3.80 14.27 4.77
CA PRO A 29 -3.40 15.07 3.62
C PRO A 29 -2.35 16.13 3.96
N GLY A 30 -1.39 16.33 3.07
CA GLY A 30 -0.31 17.32 3.24
C GLY A 30 0.79 16.91 4.22
N VAL A 31 0.69 15.72 4.83
CA VAL A 31 1.76 15.15 5.65
C VAL A 31 2.69 14.30 4.79
N MET A 32 4.00 14.51 4.94
CA MET A 32 5.00 13.65 4.32
C MET A 32 5.19 12.39 5.19
N TYR A 33 4.93 11.23 4.59
CA TYR A 33 5.19 9.93 5.20
C TYR A 33 6.42 9.30 4.55
N SER A 34 7.34 8.77 5.36
CA SER A 34 8.49 8.02 4.85
C SER A 34 8.10 6.59 4.46
N GLU A 35 8.85 5.97 3.53
CA GLU A 35 8.68 4.54 3.20
C GLU A 35 8.76 3.64 4.43
N LYS A 36 9.57 4.03 5.43
CA LYS A 36 9.72 3.27 6.69
C LYS A 36 8.43 3.32 7.50
N GLU A 37 7.84 4.49 7.68
CA GLU A 37 6.57 4.64 8.42
C GLU A 37 5.45 3.88 7.71
N LEU A 38 5.36 3.99 6.38
CA LEU A 38 4.36 3.27 5.61
C LEU A 38 4.54 1.75 5.70
N ALA A 39 5.78 1.26 5.62
CA ALA A 39 6.09 -0.16 5.83
C ALA A 39 5.61 -0.69 7.18
N GLU A 40 5.84 0.07 8.26
CA GLU A 40 5.37 -0.27 9.60
C GLU A 40 3.84 -0.29 9.69
N VAL A 41 3.17 0.67 9.05
CA VAL A 41 1.70 0.78 9.05
C VAL A 41 1.03 -0.32 8.23
N VAL A 42 1.54 -0.60 7.04
CA VAL A 42 0.93 -1.61 6.16
C VAL A 42 1.29 -3.04 6.56
N GLY A 43 2.41 -3.23 7.27
CA GLY A 43 2.92 -4.54 7.70
C GLY A 43 3.77 -5.24 6.65
N PHE A 44 4.35 -4.50 5.71
CA PHE A 44 5.16 -5.03 4.60
C PHE A 44 6.57 -4.43 4.59
N GLY A 45 7.49 -5.05 3.85
CA GLY A 45 8.85 -4.54 3.68
C GLY A 45 8.91 -3.25 2.84
N ARG A 46 10.07 -2.59 2.82
CA ARG A 46 10.26 -1.33 2.07
C ARG A 46 10.19 -1.51 0.55
N THR A 47 10.64 -2.65 0.02
CA THR A 47 10.58 -2.94 -1.42
C THR A 47 9.15 -2.94 -1.97
N PRO A 48 8.20 -3.74 -1.42
CA PRO A 48 6.81 -3.70 -1.89
C PRO A 48 6.13 -2.36 -1.62
N VAL A 49 6.50 -1.62 -0.57
CA VAL A 49 6.03 -0.24 -0.34
C VAL A 49 6.48 0.70 -1.46
N ARG A 50 7.76 0.66 -1.84
CA ARG A 50 8.27 1.51 -2.93
C ARG A 50 7.58 1.22 -4.25
N GLU A 51 7.39 -0.05 -4.60
CA GLU A 51 6.68 -0.44 -5.82
C GLU A 51 5.22 0.03 -5.82
N ALA A 52 4.52 -0.12 -4.69
CA ALA A 52 3.17 0.37 -4.51
C ALA A 52 3.07 1.91 -4.66
N LEU A 53 4.01 2.65 -4.06
CA LEU A 53 4.06 4.11 -4.18
C LEU A 53 4.33 4.56 -5.62
N GLN A 54 5.25 3.90 -6.33
CA GLN A 54 5.52 4.19 -7.75
C GLN A 54 4.28 3.97 -8.62
N ARG A 55 3.45 2.98 -8.27
CA ARG A 55 2.18 2.75 -8.97
C ARG A 55 1.15 3.83 -8.65
N LEU A 56 0.99 4.19 -7.38
CA LEU A 56 0.08 5.27 -6.94
C LEU A 56 0.42 6.64 -7.56
N GLU A 57 1.66 6.88 -7.94
CA GLU A 57 2.09 8.12 -8.61
C GLU A 57 1.54 8.23 -10.05
N ILE A 58 1.24 7.10 -10.70
CA ILE A 58 0.87 7.04 -12.13
C ILE A 58 -0.66 6.94 -12.32
N GLU A 59 -1.39 6.40 -11.35
CA GLU A 59 -2.86 6.32 -11.36
C GLU A 59 -3.54 7.68 -11.14
#